data_AF-A0A7Y4QDR3-F1
#
_entry.id   AF-A0A7Y4QDR3-F1
#
_cell.length_a   1.000
_cell.length_b   1.000
_cell.length_c   1.000
_cell.angle_alpha   90.00
_cell.angle_beta   90.00
_cell.angle_gamma   90.00
#
_symmetry.space_group_name_H-M   'P 1'
#
loop_
_entity.id
_entity.type
_entity.pdbx_description
1 polymer ?
#
loop_
_entity_poly.entity_id
_entity_poly.type
_entity_poly.pdbx_seq_one_letter_code
_entity_poly.pdbx_strand_id
1 'polypeptide(L)' 'MKYGKQYAGKWVAVKNAKVIAVSTEFAPLRKKISSRKDAKQVQFSLVPAGYITGVL' A
#
# COMPACT_ATOMS: atom_id res chain seq x y z
N MET A 1 -9.28 6.53 3.61
CA MET A 1 -9.27 5.27 2.82
C MET A 1 -9.32 4.11 3.79
N LYS A 2 -10.23 3.14 3.63
CA LYS A 2 -10.28 1.94 4.48
C LYS A 2 -9.53 0.82 3.76
N TYR A 3 -8.38 0.39 4.29
CA TYR A 3 -7.67 -0.77 3.77
C TYR A 3 -8.35 -2.03 4.31
N GLY A 4 -8.68 -2.98 3.41
CA GLY A 4 -9.23 -4.26 3.83
C GLY A 4 -8.23 -5.06 4.67
N LYS A 5 -8.73 -5.99 5.50
CA LYS A 5 -7.90 -6.84 6.39
C LYS A 5 -6.77 -7.57 5.65
N GLN A 6 -6.99 -7.91 4.38
CA GLN A 6 -6.02 -8.55 3.49
C GLN A 6 -4.69 -7.79 3.27
N TYR A 7 -4.67 -6.49 3.59
CA TYR A 7 -3.50 -5.64 3.45
C TYR A 7 -2.78 -5.37 4.77
N ALA A 8 -3.29 -5.86 5.90
CA ALA A 8 -2.65 -5.70 7.21
C ALA A 8 -1.22 -6.24 7.19
N GLY A 9 -0.27 -5.47 7.74
CA GLY A 9 1.15 -5.80 7.76
C GLY A 9 1.86 -5.72 6.41
N LYS A 10 1.21 -5.17 5.38
CA LYS A 10 1.79 -5.03 4.04
C LYS A 10 1.94 -3.56 3.67
N TRP A 11 2.97 -3.28 2.89
CA TRP A 11 3.10 -2.06 2.13
C TRP A 11 2.09 -2.06 1.00
N VAL A 12 1.32 -0.98 0.90
CA VAL A 12 0.36 -0.73 -0.17
C VAL A 12 0.84 0.43 -1.02
N ALA A 13 0.71 0.29 -2.33
CA ALA A 13 0.90 1.34 -3.31
C ALA A 13 -0.47 1.79 -3.81
N VAL A 14 -0.78 3.07 -3.68
CA VAL A 14 -2.08 3.67 -3.98
C VAL A 14 -1.94 4.73 -5.05
N LYS A 15 -2.87 4.72 -6.01
CA LYS A 15 -3.01 5.75 -7.04
C LYS A 15 -4.49 6.07 -7.21
N ASN A 16 -4.86 7.34 -7.27
CA ASN A 16 -6.26 7.77 -7.42
C ASN A 16 -7.22 7.07 -6.43
N ALA A 17 -6.82 6.99 -5.16
CA ALA A 17 -7.55 6.31 -4.09
C ALA A 17 -7.78 4.79 -4.27
N LYS A 18 -7.08 4.14 -5.22
CA LYS A 18 -7.13 2.69 -5.44
C LYS A 18 -5.78 2.05 -5.16
N VAL A 19 -5.78 0.92 -4.46
CA VAL A 19 -4.60 0.09 -4.26
C VAL A 19 -4.23 -0.57 -5.58
N ILE A 20 -3.02 -0.33 -6.08
CA ILE A 20 -2.52 -0.84 -7.37
C ILE A 20 -1.49 -1.96 -7.19
N ALA A 21 -0.85 -2.05 -6.03
CA ALA A 21 0.08 -3.12 -5.69
C ALA A 21 0.25 -3.21 -4.18
N VAL A 22 0.58 -4.40 -3.70
CA VAL A 22 0.90 -4.65 -2.29
C VAL A 22 2.13 -5.54 -2.19
N SER A 23 2.89 -5.40 -1.12
CA SER A 23 4.03 -6.27 -0.81
C SER A 23 4.27 -6.29 0.70
N THR A 24 4.85 -7.37 1.20
CA THR A 24 5.33 -7.45 2.58
C THR A 24 6.51 -6.50 2.82
N GLU A 25 7.28 -6.19 1.77
CA GLU A 25 8.49 -5.39 1.85
C GLU A 25 8.42 -4.14 0.98
N PHE A 26 8.99 -3.03 1.47
CA PHE A 26 8.98 -1.75 0.76
C PHE A 26 9.85 -1.76 -0.49
N ALA A 27 11.06 -2.32 -0.41
CA ALA A 27 12.04 -2.33 -1.50
C ALA A 27 11.52 -2.95 -2.81
N PRO A 28 10.94 -4.18 -2.82
CA PRO A 28 10.38 -4.77 -4.03
C PRO A 28 9.16 -4.01 -4.53
N LEU A 29 8.33 -3.47 -3.64
CA LEU A 29 7.17 -2.65 -4.02
C LEU A 29 7.60 -1.36 -4.72
N ARG A 30 8.58 -0.64 -4.15
CA ARG A 30 9.14 0.58 -4.72
C ARG A 30 9.77 0.30 -6.07
N LYS A 31 10.59 -0.75 -6.21
CA LYS A 31 11.20 -1.13 -7.49
C LYS A 31 10.15 -1.41 -8.57
N LYS A 32 9.08 -2.14 -8.21
CA LYS A 32 7.96 -2.47 -9.11
C LYS A 32 7.21 -1.23 -9.58
N ILE A 33 7.01 -0.25 -8.70
CA ILE A 33 6.32 0.99 -9.04
C ILE A 33 7.23 1.98 -9.76
N SER A 34 8.51 2.09 -9.39
CA SER A 34 9.49 2.97 -10.04
C SER A 34 9.69 2.62 -11.52
N SER A 35 9.49 1.36 -11.90
CA SER A 35 9.52 0.93 -13.31
C SER A 35 8.29 1.37 -14.11
N ARG A 36 7.25 1.94 -13.48
CA ARG A 36 6.02 2.39 -14.15
C ARG A 36 6.09 3.87 -14.50
N LYS A 37 5.51 4.25 -15.64
CA LYS A 37 5.43 5.65 -16.10
C LYS A 37 4.67 6.56 -15.12
N ASP A 38 3.79 5.99 -14.32
CA ASP A 38 2.96 6.70 -13.34
C ASP A 38 3.51 6.70 -11.91
N ALA A 39 4.75 6.25 -11.69
CA ALA A 39 5.39 6.18 -10.36
C ALA A 39 5.27 7.48 -9.54
N LYS A 40 5.32 8.64 -10.21
CA LYS A 40 5.24 9.97 -9.57
C LYS A 40 3.89 10.27 -8.91
N GLN A 41 2.83 9.56 -9.30
CA GLN A 41 1.47 9.73 -8.75
C GLN A 41 1.10 8.63 -7.75
N VAL A 42 2.04 7.74 -7.41
CA VAL A 42 1.80 6.62 -6.51
C VAL A 42 2.26 6.99 -5.10
N GLN A 43 1.34 6.86 -4.15
CA GLN A 43 1.64 6.97 -2.72
C GLN A 43 1.88 5.59 -2.13
N PHE A 44 2.86 5.48 -1.24
CA PHE A 44 3.12 4.25 -0.51
C PHE A 44 2.69 4.43 0.95
N SER A 45 2.04 3.42 1.51
CA SER A 45 1.67 3.42 2.92
C SER A 45 1.92 2.03 3.50
N LEU A 46 2.41 1.97 4.73
CA LEU A 46 2.44 0.73 5.49
C LEU A 46 1.10 0.58 6.20
N VAL A 47 0.40 -0.53 5.95
CA VAL A 47 -0.79 -0.85 6.75
C VAL A 47 -0.29 -1.58 8.00
N PRO A 48 -0.45 -1.01 9.21
CA PRO A 48 -0.01 -1.66 10.43
C PRO A 48 -0.68 -3.04 10.57
N ALA A 49 0.12 -4.05 10.95
CA ALA A 49 -0.37 -5.40 11.24
C ALA A 49 -1.12 -5.47 12.58
N GLY A 50 -0.86 -4.49 13.46
CA GLY A 50 -1.50 -4.37 14.76
C GLY A 50 -2.97 -4.00 14.61
N TYR A 51 -3.83 -4.89 15.10
CA TYR A 51 -5.24 -4.69 15.42
C TYR A 51 -5.96 -3.64 14.56
N ILE A 52 -6.78 -4.12 13.62
CA ILE A 52 -7.94 -3.36 13.15
C ILE A 52 -8.95 -3.32 14.32
N THR A 53 -8.59 -2.63 15.41
CA THR A 53 -9.57 -2.05 16.32
C THR A 53 -10.13 -0.86 15.57
N GLY A 54 -11.30 -1.06 14.98
CA GLY A 54 -12.10 0.03 14.48
C GLY A 54 -12.23 1.05 15.59
N VAL A 55 -11.82 2.29 15.31
CA VAL A 55 -12.33 3.43 16.07
C VAL A 55 -13.53 3.90 15.27
N LEU A 56 -14.69 3.69 15.90
CA LEU A 56 -16.01 4.23 15.54
C LEU A 56 -15.93 5.74 15.32
#